data_AF-A0A660WJW5-F1
#
_entry.id   AF-A0A660WJW5-F1
#
_cell.length_a   1.000
_cell.length_b   1.000
_cell.length_c   1.000
_cell.angle_alpha   90.00
_cell.angle_beta   90.00
_cell.angle_gamma   90.00
#
_symmetry.space_group_name_H-M   'P 1'
#
loop_
_entity.id
_entity.type
_entity.pdbx_description
1 polymer ?
#
loop_
_entity_poly.entity_id
_entity_poly.type
_entity_poly.pdbx_seq_one_letter_code
_entity_poly.pdbx_strand_id
1 'polypeptide(L)'
;MGRCCRNFNPKPKEIYFYLPKTTNNALKSLIKRYGCFDRREREKESCIEITQVFNPALLFYKFIPSDKKEGFNTKIAGEFFEAFANLWKRKDILKTNVEKLKNLHKWIIMSLLKDDWYICSDIQKKLQWRMVVGLGTNHPYEVSMKLHHIYGVPIIPGSALKGIARDMALLKIGDNLKQIEENIQGWFKDNDKKKKFFAKIKGEEFSNLTDEEKLLLAFGNQQFSGIVVFLDAIPDSAPKFKVDIMNPHYPEYYQGKNFPTDWQNPNPIKFLTVENTKFRFTVLVNKARLNRDDKDNYAR
;
A
#
# COMPACT_ATOMS: atom_id res chain seq x y z
N MET A 1 21.02 -27.11 -18.71
CA MET A 1 21.44 -25.79 -18.18
C MET A 1 20.50 -25.39 -17.05
N GLY A 2 20.81 -25.81 -15.83
CA GLY A 2 20.06 -25.50 -14.63
C GLY A 2 20.83 -24.50 -13.77
N ARG A 3 20.20 -23.39 -13.41
CA ARG A 3 20.68 -22.44 -12.38
C ARG A 3 19.60 -21.39 -12.09
N CYS A 4 18.55 -21.79 -11.37
CA CYS A 4 17.67 -20.84 -10.66
C CYS A 4 17.16 -21.41 -9.31
N CYS A 5 17.05 -22.75 -9.18
CA CYS A 5 16.66 -23.43 -7.94
C CYS A 5 17.81 -23.71 -6.94
N ARG A 6 18.73 -22.76 -6.74
CA ARG A 6 19.75 -22.87 -5.66
C ARG A 6 19.56 -21.88 -4.50
N ASN A 7 18.61 -20.95 -4.59
CA ASN A 7 18.46 -19.88 -3.59
C ASN A 7 17.26 -20.05 -2.66
N PHE A 8 16.45 -21.10 -2.81
CA PHE A 8 15.56 -21.60 -1.77
C PHE A 8 16.17 -22.91 -1.30
N ASN A 9 16.99 -22.87 -0.25
CA ASN A 9 17.45 -24.08 0.42
C ASN A 9 17.06 -24.03 1.91
N PRO A 10 15.75 -24.02 2.24
CA PRO A 10 15.34 -24.53 3.53
C PRO A 10 15.64 -26.03 3.54
N LYS A 11 16.15 -26.54 4.67
CA LYS A 11 16.28 -28.00 4.89
C LYS A 11 14.98 -28.72 4.46
N PRO A 12 15.07 -29.94 3.91
CA PRO A 12 13.95 -30.64 3.27
C PRO A 12 12.77 -30.79 4.23
N LYS A 13 11.79 -29.90 4.09
CA LYS A 13 10.44 -29.97 4.65
C LYS A 13 9.51 -29.70 3.45
N GLU A 14 8.47 -30.49 3.29
CA GLU A 14 7.51 -30.33 2.18
C GLU A 14 6.83 -28.95 2.24
N ILE A 15 7.18 -28.04 1.32
CA ILE A 15 6.58 -26.69 1.22
C ILE A 15 5.40 -26.74 0.26
N TYR A 16 4.24 -26.22 0.70
CA TYR A 16 3.04 -26.07 -0.10
C TYR A 16 2.78 -24.59 -0.38
N PHE A 17 2.16 -24.27 -1.52
CA PHE A 17 1.71 -22.90 -1.79
C PHE A 17 0.21 -22.80 -1.57
N TYR A 18 -0.22 -21.86 -0.75
CA TYR A 18 -1.63 -21.54 -0.62
C TYR A 18 -2.11 -20.84 -1.90
N LEU A 19 -2.90 -21.57 -2.70
CA LEU A 19 -3.52 -21.06 -3.92
C LEU A 19 -5.04 -21.20 -3.78
N PRO A 20 -5.81 -20.10 -3.77
CA PRO A 20 -7.25 -20.17 -3.91
C PRO A 20 -7.63 -21.00 -5.14
N LYS A 21 -8.70 -21.81 -5.08
CA LYS A 21 -9.07 -22.79 -6.13
C LYS A 21 -9.18 -22.16 -7.53
N THR A 22 -9.70 -20.93 -7.60
CA THR A 22 -9.80 -20.11 -8.82
C THR A 22 -8.43 -19.70 -9.36
N THR A 23 -7.53 -19.27 -8.47
CA THR A 23 -6.15 -18.87 -8.77
C THR A 23 -5.30 -20.07 -9.21
N ASN A 24 -5.48 -21.23 -8.58
CA ASN A 24 -4.79 -22.46 -8.95
C ASN A 24 -5.07 -22.82 -10.42
N ASN A 25 -6.34 -22.84 -10.84
CA ASN A 25 -6.72 -23.17 -12.21
C ASN A 25 -6.09 -22.24 -13.26
N ALA A 26 -6.04 -20.93 -12.99
CA ALA A 26 -5.43 -19.95 -13.89
C ALA A 26 -3.89 -20.03 -13.97
N LEU A 27 -3.26 -20.58 -12.93
CA LEU A 27 -1.79 -20.60 -12.79
C LEU A 27 -1.17 -21.98 -13.00
N LYS A 28 -1.98 -23.03 -13.23
CA LYS A 28 -1.54 -24.40 -13.52
C LYS A 28 -0.50 -24.49 -14.65
N SER A 29 -0.59 -23.63 -15.67
CA SER A 29 0.38 -23.58 -16.78
C SER A 29 1.73 -22.94 -16.41
N LEU A 30 1.77 -22.16 -15.33
CA LEU A 30 2.94 -21.42 -14.85
C LEU A 30 3.67 -22.14 -13.70
N ILE A 31 3.06 -23.20 -13.18
CA ILE A 31 3.55 -23.98 -12.05
C ILE A 31 3.96 -25.37 -12.56
N LYS A 32 5.24 -25.70 -12.45
CA LYS A 32 5.70 -27.08 -12.62
C LYS A 32 5.80 -27.74 -11.25
N ARG A 33 5.12 -28.87 -11.10
CA ARG A 33 5.23 -29.71 -9.90
C ARG A 33 6.31 -30.76 -10.16
N TYR A 34 7.28 -30.84 -9.27
CA TYR A 34 8.33 -31.85 -9.26
C TYR A 34 8.13 -32.75 -8.05
N GLY A 35 8.08 -34.06 -8.28
CA GLY A 35 8.16 -35.05 -7.20
C GLY A 35 9.63 -35.40 -6.96
N CYS A 36 10.10 -35.31 -5.72
CA CYS A 36 11.32 -36.01 -5.33
C CYS A 36 10.94 -37.42 -4.88
N PHE A 37 11.43 -38.43 -5.61
CA PHE A 37 11.16 -39.84 -5.33
C PHE A 37 12.35 -40.47 -4.60
N ASP A 38 12.08 -41.27 -3.57
CA ASP A 38 13.13 -42.13 -2.97
C ASP A 38 13.45 -43.31 -3.91
N ARG A 39 14.55 -44.03 -3.65
CA ARG A 39 14.93 -45.27 -4.36
C ARG A 39 13.86 -46.37 -4.38
N ARG A 40 12.77 -46.21 -3.62
CA ARG A 40 11.60 -47.11 -3.57
C ARG A 40 10.36 -46.53 -4.27
N GLU A 41 10.53 -45.53 -5.14
CA GLU A 41 9.48 -44.84 -5.91
C GLU A 41 8.33 -44.24 -5.09
N ARG A 42 8.48 -44.10 -3.77
CA ARG A 42 7.53 -43.32 -2.96
C ARG A 42 7.81 -41.83 -3.15
N GLU A 43 6.79 -41.08 -3.57
CA GLU A 43 6.83 -39.61 -3.64
C GLU A 43 7.08 -39.07 -2.23
N LYS A 44 8.23 -38.42 -2.03
CA LYS A 44 8.65 -37.89 -0.71
C LYS A 44 8.31 -36.41 -0.54
N GLU A 45 8.36 -35.64 -1.62
CA GLU A 45 8.18 -34.20 -1.61
C GLU A 45 7.60 -33.73 -2.93
N SER A 46 6.65 -32.79 -2.89
CA SER A 46 6.17 -32.09 -4.07
C SER A 46 6.71 -30.66 -4.10
N CYS A 47 7.76 -30.43 -4.88
CA CYS A 47 8.31 -29.11 -5.14
C CYS A 47 7.48 -28.38 -6.21
N ILE A 48 7.25 -27.09 -6.03
CA ILE A 48 6.60 -26.23 -7.03
C ILE A 48 7.65 -25.26 -7.57
N GLU A 49 7.97 -25.38 -8.85
CA GLU A 49 8.77 -24.39 -9.57
C GLU A 49 7.82 -23.46 -10.32
N ILE A 50 7.93 -22.15 -10.05
CA ILE A 50 7.22 -21.16 -10.86
C ILE A 50 8.12 -20.80 -12.04
N THR A 51 7.74 -21.26 -13.22
CA THR A 51 8.58 -21.19 -14.43
C THR A 51 8.70 -19.78 -14.98
N GLN A 52 7.70 -18.93 -14.72
CA GLN A 52 7.63 -17.55 -15.16
C GLN A 52 6.90 -16.68 -14.13
N VAL A 53 7.64 -16.00 -13.24
CA VAL A 53 7.07 -14.94 -12.40
C VAL A 53 7.48 -13.58 -12.93
N PHE A 54 6.50 -12.87 -13.48
CA PHE A 54 6.65 -11.49 -13.98
C PHE A 54 6.12 -10.43 -13.01
N ASN A 55 5.14 -10.77 -12.16
CA ASN A 55 4.47 -9.80 -11.29
C ASN A 55 4.79 -10.06 -9.80
N PRO A 56 5.53 -9.16 -9.13
CA PRO A 56 5.81 -9.26 -7.70
C PRO A 56 4.57 -9.32 -6.81
N ALA A 57 3.47 -8.61 -7.13
CA ALA A 57 2.25 -8.64 -6.33
C ALA A 57 1.57 -10.01 -6.36
N LEU A 58 1.62 -10.71 -7.50
CA LEU A 58 1.07 -12.06 -7.62
C LEU A 58 1.85 -13.03 -6.73
N LEU A 59 3.19 -12.98 -6.78
CA LEU A 59 4.04 -13.79 -5.93
C LEU A 59 3.77 -13.51 -4.45
N PHE A 60 3.73 -12.23 -4.07
CA PHE A 60 3.56 -11.80 -2.70
C PHE A 60 2.19 -12.17 -2.12
N TYR A 61 1.09 -11.93 -2.84
CA TYR A 61 -0.26 -12.12 -2.30
C TYR A 61 -0.92 -13.45 -2.61
N LYS A 62 -0.44 -14.20 -3.62
CA LYS A 62 -1.12 -15.42 -4.12
C LYS A 62 -0.25 -16.67 -4.11
N PHE A 63 1.07 -16.54 -4.06
CA PHE A 63 2.00 -17.68 -4.00
C PHE A 63 2.71 -17.71 -2.65
N ILE A 64 1.93 -17.90 -1.59
CA ILE A 64 2.41 -17.81 -0.23
C ILE A 64 2.77 -19.22 0.25
N PRO A 65 4.03 -19.48 0.64
CA PRO A 65 4.43 -20.80 1.10
C PRO A 65 3.87 -21.11 2.49
N SER A 66 3.58 -22.38 2.76
CA SER A 66 3.17 -22.88 4.06
C SER A 66 3.79 -24.25 4.31
N ASP A 67 4.01 -24.58 5.59
CA ASP A 67 4.34 -25.93 6.01
C ASP A 67 3.08 -26.81 5.93
N LYS A 68 3.24 -28.09 5.58
CA LYS A 68 2.13 -29.06 5.55
C LYS A 68 1.51 -29.33 6.92
N LYS A 69 2.37 -29.40 7.95
CA LYS A 69 2.00 -29.79 9.31
C LYS A 69 1.75 -28.57 10.18
N GLU A 70 2.63 -27.59 10.09
CA GLU A 70 2.62 -26.40 10.95
C GLU A 70 1.87 -25.20 10.32
N GLY A 71 1.49 -25.29 9.04
CA GLY A 71 0.82 -24.20 8.34
C GLY A 71 1.72 -22.98 8.12
N PHE A 72 1.16 -21.77 8.21
CA PHE A 72 1.93 -20.53 8.10
C PHE A 72 2.68 -20.26 9.41
N ASN A 73 3.98 -19.99 9.32
CA ASN A 73 4.80 -19.66 10.49
C ASN A 73 5.87 -18.62 10.17
N THR A 74 6.43 -17.99 11.22
CA THR A 74 7.38 -16.88 11.13
C THR A 74 8.70 -17.25 10.45
N LYS A 75 9.15 -18.50 10.58
CA LYS A 75 10.37 -18.98 9.93
C LYS A 75 10.21 -19.01 8.41
N ILE A 76 9.14 -19.63 7.92
CA ILE A 76 8.84 -19.70 6.47
C ILE A 76 8.59 -18.29 5.93
N ALA A 77 7.89 -17.44 6.68
CA ALA A 77 7.69 -16.03 6.31
C ALA A 77 9.03 -15.32 6.08
N GLY A 78 9.97 -15.48 7.02
CA GLY A 78 11.31 -14.92 6.92
C GLY A 78 12.08 -15.36 5.67
N GLU A 79 12.13 -16.68 5.43
CA GLU A 79 12.78 -17.26 4.25
C GLU A 79 12.13 -16.78 2.95
N PHE A 80 10.79 -16.69 2.94
CA PHE A 80 10.02 -16.18 1.80
C PHE A 80 10.36 -14.71 1.49
N PHE A 81 10.36 -13.83 2.49
CA PHE A 81 10.65 -12.41 2.27
C PHE A 81 12.09 -12.18 1.81
N GLU A 82 13.06 -12.94 2.33
CA GLU A 82 14.45 -12.86 1.88
C GLU A 82 14.60 -13.32 0.43
N ALA A 83 13.98 -14.44 0.08
CA ALA A 83 14.00 -14.93 -1.29
C ALA A 83 13.27 -13.98 -2.25
N PHE A 84 12.15 -13.39 -1.84
CA PHE A 84 11.42 -12.37 -2.60
C PHE A 84 12.32 -11.16 -2.89
N ALA A 85 12.96 -10.60 -1.87
CA ALA A 85 13.87 -9.45 -2.04
C ALA A 85 15.03 -9.78 -2.99
N ASN A 86 15.61 -10.98 -2.85
CA ASN A 86 16.72 -11.44 -3.71
C ASN A 86 16.30 -11.68 -5.17
N LEU A 87 15.10 -12.21 -5.40
CA LEU A 87 14.57 -12.47 -6.74
C LEU A 87 14.48 -11.19 -7.56
N TRP A 88 13.98 -10.12 -6.95
CA TRP A 88 13.75 -8.85 -7.63
C TRP A 88 14.97 -7.92 -7.65
N LYS A 89 15.97 -8.16 -6.80
CA LYS A 89 17.27 -7.46 -6.87
C LYS A 89 17.98 -7.68 -8.21
N ARG A 90 17.78 -8.84 -8.85
CA ARG A 90 18.52 -9.28 -10.04
C ARG A 90 17.77 -9.10 -11.36
N LYS A 91 16.53 -8.61 -11.34
CA LYS A 91 15.66 -8.55 -12.52
C LYS A 91 15.41 -7.11 -12.97
N ASP A 92 15.64 -6.83 -14.24
CA ASP A 92 15.32 -5.52 -14.84
C ASP A 92 13.81 -5.26 -15.00
N ILE A 93 12.97 -6.27 -14.83
CA ILE A 93 11.51 -6.15 -14.97
C ILE A 93 10.88 -5.12 -14.04
N LEU A 94 11.45 -4.87 -12.86
CA LEU A 94 10.98 -3.81 -11.98
C LEU A 94 11.12 -2.44 -12.64
N LYS A 95 12.21 -2.19 -13.38
CA LYS A 95 12.40 -0.94 -14.13
C LYS A 95 11.31 -0.81 -15.21
N THR A 96 11.07 -1.88 -15.96
CA THR A 96 10.02 -1.91 -16.99
C THR A 96 8.63 -1.66 -16.39
N ASN A 97 8.31 -2.27 -15.25
CA ASN A 97 7.02 -2.11 -14.58
C ASN A 97 6.84 -0.69 -14.01
N VAL A 98 7.90 -0.11 -13.45
CA VAL A 98 7.92 1.30 -13.04
C VAL A 98 7.65 2.21 -14.23
N GLU A 99 8.30 1.98 -15.38
CA GLU A 99 8.12 2.82 -16.56
C GLU A 99 6.69 2.71 -17.12
N LYS A 100 6.12 1.50 -17.16
CA LYS A 100 4.70 1.30 -17.53
C LYS A 100 3.75 2.05 -16.60
N LEU A 101 3.99 1.99 -15.28
CA LEU A 101 3.18 2.71 -14.30
C LEU A 101 3.33 4.23 -14.44
N LYS A 102 4.53 4.74 -14.71
CA LYS A 102 4.77 6.17 -14.97
C LYS A 102 4.01 6.64 -16.20
N ASN A 103 3.98 5.85 -17.28
CA ASN A 103 3.22 6.18 -18.48
C ASN A 103 1.71 6.20 -18.22
N LEU A 104 1.19 5.22 -17.45
CA LEU A 104 -0.21 5.22 -17.01
C LEU A 104 -0.52 6.46 -16.16
N HIS A 105 0.33 6.77 -15.19
CA HIS A 105 0.16 7.94 -14.31
C HIS A 105 0.16 9.25 -15.10
N LYS A 106 1.08 9.39 -16.06
CA LYS A 106 1.11 10.54 -16.98
C LYS A 106 -0.17 10.62 -17.80
N TRP A 107 -0.64 9.51 -18.35
CA TRP A 107 -1.89 9.48 -19.11
C TRP A 107 -3.09 9.89 -18.24
N ILE A 108 -3.21 9.38 -17.01
CA ILE A 108 -4.26 9.76 -16.07
C ILE A 108 -4.23 11.27 -15.81
N ILE A 109 -3.06 11.83 -15.48
CA ILE A 109 -2.93 13.28 -15.26
C ILE A 109 -3.35 14.05 -16.51
N MET A 110 -2.81 13.71 -17.68
CA MET A 110 -3.14 14.42 -18.93
C MET A 110 -4.62 14.35 -19.28
N SER A 111 -5.30 13.24 -18.97
CA SER A 111 -6.75 13.12 -19.12
C SER A 111 -7.48 14.04 -18.14
N LEU A 112 -7.10 14.04 -16.86
CA LEU A 112 -7.71 14.91 -15.85
C LEU A 112 -7.51 16.40 -16.18
N LEU A 113 -6.35 16.81 -16.69
CA LEU A 113 -6.09 18.21 -17.05
C LEU A 113 -7.00 18.73 -18.17
N LYS A 114 -7.66 17.85 -18.93
CA LYS A 114 -8.67 18.25 -19.93
C LYS A 114 -10.05 18.54 -19.32
N ASP A 115 -10.29 18.10 -18.08
CA ASP A 115 -11.58 18.14 -17.38
C ASP A 115 -11.58 19.13 -16.18
N ASP A 116 -10.98 20.32 -16.34
CA ASP A 116 -10.87 21.37 -15.30
C ASP A 116 -10.12 20.95 -14.01
N TRP A 117 -9.14 20.06 -14.16
CA TRP A 117 -8.18 19.75 -13.09
C TRP A 117 -6.88 20.53 -13.26
N TYR A 118 -6.27 20.89 -12.13
CA TYR A 118 -5.01 21.62 -12.07
C TYR A 118 -4.00 20.90 -11.19
N ILE A 119 -2.74 20.86 -11.62
CA ILE A 119 -1.63 20.35 -10.79
C ILE A 119 -1.31 21.41 -9.74
N CYS A 120 -1.58 21.09 -8.48
CA CYS A 120 -1.16 21.92 -7.34
C CYS A 120 0.29 21.61 -6.96
N SER A 121 0.69 20.35 -7.03
CA SER A 121 2.05 19.93 -6.75
C SER A 121 2.37 18.64 -7.50
N ASP A 122 3.53 18.57 -8.15
CA ASP A 122 4.10 17.31 -8.66
C ASP A 122 5.58 17.28 -8.30
N ILE A 123 5.93 16.49 -7.30
CA ILE A 123 7.29 16.46 -6.73
C ILE A 123 7.83 15.05 -6.66
N GLN A 124 9.15 14.94 -6.80
CA GLN A 124 9.88 13.69 -6.59
C GLN A 124 10.68 13.77 -5.29
N LYS A 125 10.52 12.79 -4.41
CA LYS A 125 11.27 12.70 -3.16
C LYS A 125 11.85 11.30 -2.98
N LYS A 126 13.07 11.26 -2.45
CA LYS A 126 13.78 10.02 -2.14
C LYS A 126 13.47 9.61 -0.71
N LEU A 127 13.27 8.32 -0.47
CA LEU A 127 13.19 7.79 0.88
C LEU A 127 14.47 8.08 1.67
N GLN A 128 14.31 8.63 2.88
CA GLN A 128 15.42 8.84 3.83
C GLN A 128 15.85 7.51 4.47
N TRP A 129 14.90 6.63 4.78
CA TRP A 129 15.13 5.32 5.36
C TRP A 129 14.28 4.24 4.67
N ARG A 130 14.29 3.02 5.21
CA ARG A 130 13.36 1.96 4.82
C ARG A 130 11.92 2.40 5.09
N MET A 131 11.05 2.10 4.15
CA MET A 131 9.62 2.37 4.21
C MET A 131 8.84 1.07 4.00
N VAL A 132 7.78 0.91 4.78
CA VAL A 132 6.72 -0.08 4.55
C VAL A 132 5.38 0.64 4.61
N VAL A 133 4.48 0.30 3.70
CA VAL A 133 3.10 0.80 3.70
C VAL A 133 2.18 -0.41 3.64
N GLY A 134 1.09 -0.40 4.40
CA GLY A 134 0.11 -1.49 4.41
C GLY A 134 0.54 -2.70 5.24
N LEU A 135 1.35 -2.52 6.28
CA LEU A 135 1.84 -3.59 7.14
C LEU A 135 0.69 -4.41 7.75
N GLY A 136 -0.38 -3.73 8.20
CA GLY A 136 -1.57 -4.35 8.79
C GLY A 136 -2.64 -4.81 7.78
N THR A 137 -2.33 -4.88 6.48
CA THR A 137 -3.28 -5.46 5.52
C THR A 137 -3.30 -6.99 5.63
N ASN A 138 -4.47 -7.60 5.44
CA ASN A 138 -4.63 -9.05 5.59
C ASN A 138 -3.64 -9.84 4.72
N HIS A 139 -2.80 -10.61 5.39
CA HIS A 139 -1.83 -11.52 4.78
C HIS A 139 -1.68 -12.75 5.69
N PRO A 140 -1.53 -13.97 5.16
CA PRO A 140 -1.33 -15.19 5.95
C PRO A 140 -0.16 -15.18 6.94
N TYR A 141 0.81 -14.28 6.77
CA TYR A 141 1.92 -14.07 7.71
C TYR A 141 1.73 -12.88 8.65
N GLU A 142 0.54 -12.29 8.68
CA GLU A 142 0.14 -11.13 9.51
C GLU A 142 0.87 -9.82 9.22
N VAL A 143 1.96 -9.88 8.45
CA VAL A 143 2.68 -8.73 7.91
C VAL A 143 2.57 -8.70 6.40
N SER A 144 2.27 -7.52 5.88
CA SER A 144 2.05 -7.30 4.46
C SER A 144 2.79 -6.04 3.97
N MET A 145 2.67 -5.76 2.69
CA MET A 145 3.13 -4.53 2.07
C MET A 145 2.16 -4.16 0.97
N LYS A 146 1.97 -2.87 0.69
CA LYS A 146 1.14 -2.37 -0.42
C LYS A 146 1.93 -2.38 -1.72
N LEU A 147 1.51 -3.26 -2.64
CA LEU A 147 2.00 -3.34 -4.01
C LEU A 147 0.89 -2.92 -4.98
N HIS A 148 1.25 -2.24 -6.05
CA HIS A 148 0.37 -2.00 -7.17
C HIS A 148 -0.02 -3.35 -7.79
N HIS A 149 -1.31 -3.61 -7.94
CA HIS A 149 -1.83 -4.92 -8.30
C HIS A 149 -1.28 -5.45 -9.65
N ILE A 150 -1.27 -4.59 -10.67
CA ILE A 150 -0.86 -4.95 -12.04
C ILE A 150 0.67 -4.97 -12.21
N TYR A 151 1.37 -3.98 -11.68
CA TYR A 151 2.81 -3.79 -11.91
C TYR A 151 3.71 -4.35 -10.80
N GLY A 152 3.14 -4.73 -9.66
CA GLY A 152 3.88 -5.31 -8.53
C GLY A 152 4.96 -4.41 -7.95
N VAL A 153 4.81 -3.10 -8.07
CA VAL A 153 5.73 -2.11 -7.48
C VAL A 153 5.11 -1.51 -6.21
N PRO A 154 5.90 -1.16 -5.18
CA PRO A 154 5.39 -0.52 -3.96
C PRO A 154 4.74 0.82 -4.30
N ILE A 155 3.61 1.13 -3.68
CA ILE A 155 2.95 2.43 -3.81
C ILE A 155 2.57 2.96 -2.43
N ILE A 156 2.47 4.29 -2.31
CA ILE A 156 1.88 4.94 -1.14
C ILE A 156 0.46 5.37 -1.53
N PRO A 157 -0.59 4.81 -0.91
CA PRO A 157 -1.97 5.18 -1.25
C PRO A 157 -2.21 6.68 -1.09
N GLY A 158 -2.93 7.27 -2.05
CA GLY A 158 -3.35 8.68 -2.01
C GLY A 158 -4.22 8.98 -0.79
N SER A 159 -4.97 8.00 -0.29
CA SER A 159 -5.71 8.11 0.97
C SER A 159 -4.80 8.28 2.19
N ALA A 160 -3.67 7.58 2.25
CA ALA A 160 -2.68 7.74 3.32
C ALA A 160 -2.01 9.11 3.24
N LEU A 161 -1.68 9.58 2.03
CA LEU A 161 -1.12 10.91 1.81
C LEU A 161 -2.12 12.01 2.20
N LYS A 162 -3.39 11.86 1.81
CA LYS A 162 -4.47 12.78 2.19
C LYS A 162 -4.66 12.82 3.71
N GLY A 163 -4.61 11.66 4.37
CA GLY A 163 -4.68 11.56 5.84
C GLY A 163 -3.55 12.34 6.52
N ILE A 164 -2.30 12.06 6.17
CA ILE A 164 -1.13 12.74 6.75
C ILE A 164 -1.19 14.26 6.49
N ALA A 165 -1.55 14.67 5.27
CA ALA A 165 -1.67 16.09 4.92
C ALA A 165 -2.78 16.78 5.73
N ARG A 166 -3.91 16.09 5.94
CA ARG A 166 -5.03 16.59 6.75
C ARG A 166 -4.63 16.73 8.21
N ASP A 167 -3.99 15.71 8.78
CA ASP A 167 -3.58 15.70 10.18
C ASP A 167 -2.56 16.81 10.44
N MET A 168 -1.60 17.00 9.53
CA MET A 168 -0.66 18.12 9.60
C MET A 168 -1.35 19.48 9.46
N ALA A 169 -2.38 19.59 8.62
CA ALA A 169 -3.14 20.83 8.48
C ALA A 169 -3.94 21.14 9.75
N LEU A 170 -4.56 20.14 10.39
CA LEU A 170 -5.23 20.30 11.67
C LEU A 170 -4.27 20.78 12.77
N LEU A 171 -3.09 20.16 12.89
CA LEU A 171 -2.06 20.56 13.86
C LEU A 171 -1.58 22.01 13.65
N LYS A 172 -1.63 22.52 12.42
CA LYS A 172 -1.28 23.92 12.14
C LYS A 172 -2.38 24.92 12.51
N ILE A 173 -3.64 24.48 12.58
CA ILE A 173 -4.78 25.35 12.94
C ILE A 173 -4.82 25.56 14.45
N GLY A 174 -4.58 24.50 15.23
CA GLY A 174 -4.48 24.62 16.68
C GLY A 174 -4.40 23.28 17.41
N ASP A 175 -4.16 23.37 18.72
CA ASP A 175 -3.88 22.20 19.56
C ASP A 175 -5.14 21.40 19.95
N ASN A 176 -6.32 22.04 19.96
CA ASN A 176 -7.58 21.38 20.29
C ASN A 176 -8.21 20.72 19.05
N LEU A 177 -7.60 19.62 18.62
CA LEU A 177 -7.99 18.87 17.42
C LEU A 177 -9.46 18.45 17.43
N LYS A 178 -9.98 17.99 18.59
CA LYS A 178 -11.37 17.55 18.72
C LYS A 178 -12.35 18.67 18.42
N GLN A 179 -12.11 19.85 18.99
CA GLN A 179 -12.98 21.00 18.76
C GLN A 179 -12.99 21.43 17.28
N ILE A 180 -11.82 21.46 16.65
CA ILE A 180 -11.70 21.82 15.22
C ILE A 180 -12.44 20.80 14.36
N GLU A 181 -12.30 19.50 14.66
CA GLU A 181 -13.04 18.47 13.93
C GLU A 181 -14.55 18.59 14.10
N GLU A 182 -15.04 18.83 15.32
CA GLU A 182 -16.46 19.07 15.58
C GLU A 182 -16.99 20.29 14.84
N ASN A 183 -16.21 21.38 14.80
CA ASN A 183 -16.53 22.58 14.03
C ASN A 183 -16.68 22.28 12.54
N ILE A 184 -15.76 21.51 11.96
CA ILE A 184 -15.74 21.17 10.53
C ILE A 184 -16.88 20.22 10.16
N GLN A 185 -17.17 19.23 11.00
CA GLN A 185 -18.30 18.32 10.76
C GLN A 185 -19.64 19.03 10.94
N GLY A 186 -19.72 19.97 11.89
CA GLY A 186 -20.90 20.79 12.13
C GLY A 186 -21.03 22.00 11.20
N TRP A 187 -20.07 22.25 10.31
CA TRP A 187 -19.94 23.54 9.60
C TRP A 187 -21.20 23.97 8.85
N PHE A 188 -21.86 23.03 8.17
CA PHE A 188 -23.06 23.31 7.38
C PHE A 188 -24.37 23.19 8.15
N LYS A 189 -24.34 23.00 9.49
CA LYS A 189 -25.54 23.14 10.32
C LYS A 189 -26.04 24.58 10.37
N ASP A 190 -25.13 25.54 10.20
CA ASP A 190 -25.44 26.96 10.13
C ASP A 190 -25.61 27.40 8.66
N ASN A 191 -26.84 27.73 8.28
CA ASN A 191 -27.19 28.12 6.91
C ASN A 191 -26.54 29.45 6.49
N ASP A 192 -26.27 30.36 7.43
CA ASP A 192 -25.64 31.65 7.11
C ASP A 192 -24.14 31.46 6.87
N LYS A 193 -23.47 30.64 7.69
CA LYS A 193 -22.08 30.22 7.40
C LYS A 193 -21.97 29.51 6.06
N LYS A 194 -22.90 28.59 5.76
CA LYS A 194 -22.96 27.89 4.48
C LYS A 194 -23.04 28.87 3.31
N LYS A 195 -24.00 29.79 3.33
CA LYS A 195 -24.18 30.80 2.27
C LYS A 195 -22.94 31.67 2.10
N LYS A 196 -22.35 32.15 3.19
CA LYS A 196 -21.13 32.98 3.16
C LYS A 196 -19.94 32.22 2.58
N PHE A 197 -19.75 30.96 2.97
CA PHE A 197 -18.68 30.11 2.45
C PHE A 197 -18.78 29.92 0.94
N PHE A 198 -19.96 29.56 0.43
CA PHE A 198 -20.17 29.41 -1.01
C PHE A 198 -20.11 30.74 -1.77
N ALA A 199 -20.51 31.85 -1.16
CA ALA A 199 -20.34 33.17 -1.76
C ALA A 199 -18.85 33.52 -1.95
N LYS A 200 -18.00 33.29 -0.94
CA LYS A 200 -16.54 33.47 -1.04
C LYS A 200 -15.94 32.59 -2.14
N ILE A 201 -16.36 31.33 -2.23
CA ILE A 201 -15.89 30.40 -3.26
C ILE A 201 -16.29 30.87 -4.67
N LYS A 202 -17.57 31.23 -4.88
CA LYS A 202 -18.08 31.70 -6.18
C LYS A 202 -17.44 33.04 -6.59
N GLY A 203 -17.11 33.89 -5.62
CA GLY A 203 -16.36 35.13 -5.82
C GLY A 203 -14.85 34.95 -6.00
N GLU A 204 -14.35 33.71 -5.96
CA GLU A 204 -12.91 33.39 -6.01
C GLU A 204 -12.07 34.07 -4.90
N GLU A 205 -12.70 34.42 -3.78
CA GLU A 205 -12.09 35.12 -2.64
C GLU A 205 -11.33 34.16 -1.70
N PHE A 206 -10.48 33.30 -2.27
CA PHE A 206 -9.80 32.24 -1.51
C PHE A 206 -8.87 32.77 -0.40
N SER A 207 -8.35 34.00 -0.54
CA SER A 207 -7.55 34.68 0.48
C SER A 207 -8.34 35.03 1.74
N ASN A 208 -9.65 35.20 1.61
CA ASN A 208 -10.56 35.61 2.69
C ASN A 208 -11.12 34.40 3.46
N LEU A 209 -10.66 33.19 3.13
CA LEU A 209 -11.03 31.97 3.85
C LEU A 209 -10.27 31.88 5.18
N THR A 210 -11.00 31.54 6.24
CA THR A 210 -10.39 31.13 7.51
C THR A 210 -9.65 29.80 7.32
N ASP A 211 -8.78 29.44 8.26
CA ASP A 211 -8.03 28.18 8.12
C ASP A 211 -8.94 26.94 8.22
N GLU A 212 -10.03 27.02 9.00
CA GLU A 212 -11.09 25.99 9.01
C GLU A 212 -11.82 25.90 7.66
N GLU A 213 -12.12 27.04 7.03
CA GLU A 213 -12.72 27.08 5.68
C GLU A 213 -11.77 26.50 4.63
N LYS A 214 -10.46 26.79 4.69
CA LYS A 214 -9.44 26.20 3.80
C LYS A 214 -9.35 24.69 4.00
N LEU A 215 -9.39 24.22 5.24
CA LEU A 215 -9.33 22.80 5.57
C LEU A 215 -10.58 22.07 5.05
N LEU A 216 -11.77 22.65 5.25
CA LEU A 216 -13.02 22.16 4.70
C LEU A 216 -13.00 22.11 3.17
N LEU A 217 -12.53 23.18 2.52
CA LEU A 217 -12.42 23.26 1.06
C LEU A 217 -11.49 22.16 0.51
N ALA A 218 -10.33 21.98 1.14
CA ALA A 218 -9.32 21.03 0.67
C ALA A 218 -9.75 19.57 0.89
N PHE A 219 -10.19 19.21 2.10
CA PHE A 219 -10.40 17.81 2.48
C PHE A 219 -11.85 17.36 2.46
N GLY A 220 -12.78 18.29 2.67
CA GLY A 220 -14.22 18.04 2.77
C GLY A 220 -14.68 17.59 4.15
N ASN A 221 -15.99 17.36 4.26
CA ASN A 221 -16.66 16.73 5.38
C ASN A 221 -17.75 15.77 4.87
N GLN A 222 -18.67 15.33 5.73
CA GLN A 222 -19.75 14.42 5.32
C GLN A 222 -20.74 15.02 4.31
N GLN A 223 -20.87 16.35 4.26
CA GLN A 223 -21.84 17.07 3.43
C GLN A 223 -21.19 17.77 2.22
N PHE A 224 -19.87 17.86 2.17
CA PHE A 224 -19.12 18.51 1.10
C PHE A 224 -17.87 17.71 0.73
N SER A 225 -17.72 17.44 -0.57
CA SER A 225 -16.53 16.76 -1.10
C SER A 225 -15.41 17.76 -1.33
N GLY A 226 -14.28 17.58 -0.65
CA GLY A 226 -13.12 18.43 -0.83
C GLY A 226 -12.62 18.44 -2.29
N ILE A 227 -11.99 19.54 -2.68
CA ILE A 227 -11.56 19.77 -4.07
C ILE A 227 -10.14 19.23 -4.36
N VAL A 228 -9.37 18.92 -3.32
CA VAL A 228 -7.99 18.43 -3.44
C VAL A 228 -7.98 16.91 -3.52
N VAL A 229 -7.28 16.39 -4.52
CA VAL A 229 -7.08 14.96 -4.73
C VAL A 229 -5.60 14.63 -4.69
N PHE A 230 -5.28 13.66 -3.85
CA PHE A 230 -3.95 13.07 -3.74
C PHE A 230 -3.96 11.80 -4.57
N LEU A 231 -3.16 11.76 -5.64
CA LEU A 231 -2.94 10.51 -6.37
C LEU A 231 -2.05 9.58 -5.52
N ASP A 232 -2.11 8.28 -5.81
CA ASP A 232 -1.16 7.33 -5.25
C ASP A 232 0.27 7.78 -5.60
N ALA A 233 1.17 7.84 -4.61
CA ALA A 233 2.57 8.09 -4.91
C ALA A 233 3.18 6.83 -5.50
N ILE A 234 3.68 6.98 -6.71
CA ILE A 234 4.28 5.89 -7.48
C ILE A 234 5.81 5.98 -7.43
N PRO A 235 6.52 4.84 -7.50
CA PRO A 235 7.97 4.84 -7.54
C PRO A 235 8.42 5.40 -8.89
N ASP A 236 9.42 6.28 -8.86
CA ASP A 236 10.05 6.88 -10.05
C ASP A 236 11.32 6.12 -10.48
N SER A 237 11.86 5.30 -9.57
CA SER A 237 13.00 4.41 -9.80
C SER A 237 12.63 2.98 -9.42
N ALA A 238 13.30 1.99 -10.00
CA ALA A 238 13.10 0.59 -9.61
C ALA A 238 13.26 0.40 -8.09
N PRO A 239 12.25 -0.16 -7.40
CA PRO A 239 12.26 -0.30 -5.96
C PRO A 239 13.33 -1.30 -5.50
N LYS A 240 13.95 -1.03 -4.36
CA LYS A 240 14.89 -1.96 -3.71
C LYS A 240 14.24 -2.56 -2.49
N PHE A 241 13.78 -3.79 -2.65
CA PHE A 241 13.21 -4.57 -1.55
C PHE A 241 14.28 -4.99 -0.54
N LYS A 242 13.93 -4.92 0.73
CA LYS A 242 14.73 -5.36 1.87
C LYS A 242 13.87 -6.05 2.90
N VAL A 243 14.45 -6.98 3.64
CA VAL A 243 13.80 -7.55 4.82
C VAL A 243 14.24 -6.73 6.03
N ASP A 244 13.28 -6.41 6.88
CA ASP A 244 13.51 -5.83 8.20
C ASP A 244 12.89 -6.73 9.28
N ILE A 245 13.20 -6.47 10.54
CA ILE A 245 12.78 -7.28 11.69
C ILE A 245 12.08 -6.40 12.72
N MET A 246 10.95 -6.89 13.24
CA MET A 246 10.25 -6.30 14.37
C MET A 246 10.12 -7.34 15.49
N ASN A 247 10.39 -6.94 16.73
CA ASN A 247 10.28 -7.79 17.90
C ASN A 247 9.17 -7.24 18.81
N PRO A 248 7.98 -7.88 18.88
CA PRO A 248 6.96 -7.50 19.86
C PRO A 248 7.49 -7.72 21.27
N HIS A 249 7.36 -6.72 22.15
CA HIS A 249 7.83 -6.82 23.54
C HIS A 249 6.92 -7.71 24.43
N TYR A 250 5.62 -7.78 24.14
CA TYR A 250 4.64 -8.57 24.91
C TYR A 250 3.79 -9.49 24.01
N PRO A 251 4.38 -10.48 23.32
CA PRO A 251 3.68 -11.30 22.33
C PRO A 251 2.46 -12.05 22.91
N GLU A 252 2.53 -12.52 24.16
CA GLU A 252 1.43 -13.29 24.77
C GLU A 252 0.27 -12.38 25.20
N TYR A 253 0.56 -11.12 25.53
CA TYR A 253 -0.46 -10.11 25.84
C TYR A 253 -1.26 -9.72 24.60
N TYR A 254 -0.58 -9.44 23.48
CA TYR A 254 -1.26 -9.12 22.23
C TYR A 254 -2.06 -10.29 21.66
N GLN A 255 -1.76 -11.53 22.06
CA GLN A 255 -2.54 -12.73 21.72
C GLN A 255 -3.68 -13.01 22.70
N GLY A 256 -3.87 -12.18 23.75
CA GLY A 256 -4.88 -12.38 24.78
C GLY A 256 -4.65 -13.60 25.67
N LYS A 257 -3.42 -14.12 25.73
CA LYS A 257 -3.09 -15.34 26.50
C LYS A 257 -2.65 -15.04 27.93
N ASN A 258 -1.79 -14.03 28.12
CA ASN A 258 -1.19 -13.70 29.42
C ASN A 258 -1.05 -12.18 29.63
N PHE A 259 -0.81 -11.77 30.87
CA PHE A 259 -0.49 -10.39 31.22
C PHE A 259 0.86 -9.94 30.61
N PRO A 260 1.03 -8.63 30.33
CA PRO A 260 2.28 -8.12 29.77
C PRO A 260 3.36 -8.19 30.83
N THR A 261 4.26 -9.16 30.69
CA THR A 261 5.34 -9.44 31.64
C THR A 261 6.68 -9.33 30.93
N ASP A 262 7.68 -8.76 31.59
CA ASP A 262 8.99 -8.46 31.00
C ASP A 262 9.86 -9.71 30.73
N TRP A 263 9.40 -10.89 31.15
CA TRP A 263 10.09 -12.18 30.98
C TRP A 263 9.66 -12.94 29.71
N GLN A 264 8.79 -12.35 28.87
CA GLN A 264 8.38 -12.95 27.61
C GLN A 264 9.52 -12.91 26.59
N ASN A 265 9.80 -14.04 25.93
CA ASN A 265 10.79 -14.09 24.86
C ASN A 265 10.27 -13.39 23.61
N PRO A 266 10.98 -12.38 23.06
CA PRO A 266 10.57 -11.73 21.84
C PRO A 266 10.60 -12.73 20.68
N ASN A 267 9.54 -12.75 19.87
CA ASN A 267 9.49 -13.56 18.65
C ASN A 267 9.76 -12.65 17.43
N PRO A 268 10.93 -12.75 16.78
CA PRO A 268 11.26 -11.87 15.66
C PRO A 268 10.35 -12.08 14.46
N ILE A 269 9.65 -11.03 14.06
CA ILE A 269 8.78 -11.01 12.88
C ILE A 269 9.52 -10.28 11.77
N LYS A 270 9.95 -11.04 10.75
CA LYS A 270 10.52 -10.49 9.53
C LYS A 270 9.41 -9.94 8.64
N PHE A 271 9.63 -8.79 8.01
CA PHE A 271 8.70 -8.19 7.06
C PHE A 271 9.43 -7.48 5.91
N LEU A 272 8.71 -7.22 4.81
CA LEU A 272 9.26 -6.61 3.61
C LEU A 272 9.19 -5.09 3.67
N THR A 273 10.28 -4.42 3.28
CA THR A 273 10.43 -2.97 3.19
C THR A 273 11.05 -2.56 1.86
N VAL A 274 11.03 -1.27 1.59
CA VAL A 274 11.67 -0.66 0.42
C VAL A 274 12.63 0.42 0.89
N GLU A 275 13.84 0.46 0.35
CA GLU A 275 14.83 1.50 0.64
C GLU A 275 15.32 2.20 -0.63
N ASN A 276 15.97 3.35 -0.46
CA ASN A 276 16.74 4.03 -1.52
C ASN A 276 15.96 4.16 -2.86
N THR A 277 14.67 4.41 -2.75
CA THR A 277 13.72 4.50 -3.88
C THR A 277 13.16 5.91 -3.93
N LYS A 278 13.05 6.50 -5.12
CA LYS A 278 12.36 7.78 -5.33
C LYS A 278 10.89 7.53 -5.60
N PHE A 279 10.03 8.36 -5.02
CA PHE A 279 8.59 8.38 -5.27
C PHE A 279 8.18 9.72 -5.85
N ARG A 280 7.24 9.71 -6.80
CA ARG A 280 6.57 10.89 -7.32
C ARG A 280 5.24 11.06 -6.58
N PHE A 281 5.01 12.25 -6.07
CA PHE A 281 3.80 12.67 -5.36
C PHE A 281 3.10 13.71 -6.21
N THR A 282 1.86 13.44 -6.59
CA THR A 282 1.06 14.36 -7.41
C THR A 282 -0.22 14.72 -6.67
N VAL A 283 -0.45 16.02 -6.50
CA VAL A 283 -1.65 16.60 -5.91
C VAL A 283 -2.35 17.45 -6.95
N LEU A 284 -3.63 17.17 -7.16
CA LEU A 284 -4.49 17.84 -8.12
C LEU A 284 -5.61 18.59 -7.40
N VAL A 285 -6.11 19.64 -8.02
CA VAL A 285 -7.33 20.35 -7.61
C VAL A 285 -8.36 20.21 -8.72
N ASN A 286 -9.58 19.84 -8.39
CA ASN A 286 -10.71 19.85 -9.30
C ASN A 286 -11.52 21.14 -9.11
N LYS A 287 -11.38 22.10 -10.02
CA LYS A 287 -12.10 23.38 -9.91
C LYS A 287 -13.59 23.21 -10.23
N ALA A 288 -13.97 22.26 -11.08
CA ALA A 288 -15.37 21.99 -11.39
C ALA A 288 -16.21 21.60 -10.17
N ARG A 289 -15.59 21.07 -9.09
CA ARG A 289 -16.29 20.82 -7.81
C ARG A 289 -16.73 22.08 -7.07
N LEU A 290 -16.18 23.25 -7.40
CA LEU A 290 -16.63 24.53 -6.84
C LEU A 290 -17.99 24.98 -7.41
N ASN A 291 -18.32 24.52 -8.61
CA ASN A 291 -19.51 24.96 -9.36
C ASN A 291 -20.70 23.99 -9.23
N ARG A 292 -20.52 22.85 -8.54
CA ARG A 292 -21.63 21.91 -8.29
C ARG A 292 -22.47 22.42 -7.13
N ASP A 293 -23.64 22.98 -7.46
CA ASP A 293 -24.64 23.34 -6.45
C ASP A 293 -25.07 22.12 -5.63
N ASP A 294 -25.53 22.36 -4.40
CA ASP A 294 -25.94 21.40 -3.36
C ASP A 294 -26.75 20.16 -3.80
N LYS A 295 -27.39 20.19 -4.98
CA LYS A 295 -28.35 19.16 -5.44
C LYS A 295 -27.69 17.89 -6.00
N ASP A 296 -26.44 17.96 -6.47
CA ASP A 296 -25.77 16.80 -7.08
C ASP A 296 -24.83 16.05 -6.11
N ASN A 297 -24.75 16.49 -4.84
CA ASN A 297 -23.78 16.00 -3.86
C ASN A 297 -24.11 14.63 -3.23
N TYR A 298 -25.17 13.94 -3.67
CA TYR A 298 -25.58 12.64 -3.10
C TYR A 298 -25.26 11.41 -3.96
N ALA A 299 -24.74 11.56 -5.18
CA ALA A 299 -24.31 10.41 -5.97
C ALA A 299 -22.85 10.07 -5.67
N ARG A 300 -22.65 9.18 -4.68
CA ARG A 300 -21.43 8.37 -4.56
C ARG A 300 -21.35 7.34 -5.67
#